data_AF-A0A8I6GDP0-F1
#
_entry.id   AF-A0A8I6GDP0-F1
#
_cell.length_a   1.000
_cell.length_b   1.000
_cell.length_c   1.000
_cell.angle_alpha   90.00
_cell.angle_beta   90.00
_cell.angle_gamma   90.00
#
_symmetry.space_group_name_H-M   'P 1'
#
loop_
_entity.id
_entity.type
_entity.pdbx_description
1 polymer ?
#
loop_
_entity_poly.entity_id
_entity_poly.type
_entity_poly.pdbx_seq_one_letter_code
_entity_poly.pdbx_strand_id
1 'polypeptide(L)'
;MTLRLDTQGNICMDILKDKWSALYDVRTILLSIQSLLGEPNIESPLNTHGAELWKNPTAFKKYLQETYSKQVSNQEPWRQLSSCLLCRLFS
;
A
#
# COMPACT_ATOMS: atom_id res chain seq x y z
N MET A 1 -14.49 -5.93 -6.27
CA MET A 1 -13.04 -5.86 -6.55
C MET A 1 -12.38 -5.64 -5.21
N THR A 2 -11.70 -6.64 -4.64
CA THR A 2 -11.17 -6.51 -3.28
C THR A 2 -9.66 -6.62 -3.34
N LEU A 3 -9.00 -5.59 -2.82
CA LEU A 3 -7.56 -5.56 -2.65
C LEU A 3 -7.25 -5.85 -1.20
N ARG A 4 -6.32 -6.77 -0.96
CA ARG A 4 -5.86 -7.13 0.36
C ARG A 4 -4.35 -6.91 0.43
N LEU A 5 -3.91 -6.18 1.46
CA LEU A 5 -2.50 -5.94 1.73
C LEU A 5 -2.05 -6.88 2.84
N ASP A 6 -1.02 -7.68 2.60
CA ASP A 6 -0.41 -8.45 3.68
C ASP A 6 0.54 -7.59 4.52
N THR A 7 1.05 -8.18 5.61
CA THR A 7 1.99 -7.51 6.53
C THR A 7 3.36 -7.21 5.92
N GLN A 8 3.67 -7.77 4.73
CA GLN A 8 4.89 -7.55 3.98
C GLN A 8 4.70 -6.54 2.83
N GLY A 9 3.49 -6.01 2.64
CA GLY A 9 3.17 -5.10 1.54
C GLY A 9 2.84 -5.79 0.22
N ASN A 10 2.72 -7.13 0.19
CA ASN A 10 2.24 -7.83 -0.98
C ASN A 10 0.75 -7.57 -1.15
N ILE A 11 0.39 -7.15 -2.37
CA ILE A 11 -1.00 -6.91 -2.74
C ILE A 11 -1.57 -8.25 -3.25
N CYS A 12 -2.37 -8.93 -2.43
CA CYS A 12 -3.18 -10.04 -2.89
C CYS A 12 -4.45 -9.47 -3.49
N MET A 13 -4.39 -9.25 -4.79
CA MET A 13 -5.45 -8.64 -5.56
C MET A 13 -6.20 -9.73 -6.30
N ASP A 14 -7.48 -9.92 -5.97
CA ASP A 14 -8.35 -10.88 -6.66
C ASP A 14 -8.38 -10.61 -8.19
N ILE A 15 -8.06 -9.39 -8.61
CA ILE A 15 -8.00 -9.02 -10.04
C ILE A 15 -6.77 -9.57 -10.76
N LEU A 16 -5.69 -9.98 -10.10
CA LEU A 16 -4.53 -10.57 -10.77
C LEU A 16 -4.58 -12.10 -10.81
N LYS A 17 -5.49 -12.73 -10.06
CA LYS A 17 -5.75 -14.17 -10.11
C LYS A 17 -6.98 -14.47 -10.94
N ASP A 18 -8.16 -14.45 -10.31
CA ASP A 18 -9.38 -15.03 -10.88
C ASP A 18 -10.31 -13.99 -11.51
N LYS A 19 -10.11 -12.70 -11.21
CA LYS A 19 -10.91 -11.60 -11.76
C LYS A 19 -10.14 -10.75 -12.78
N TRP A 20 -9.00 -11.23 -13.28
CA TRP A 20 -8.27 -10.52 -14.33
C TRP A 20 -9.11 -10.45 -15.59
N SER A 21 -9.42 -9.22 -16.02
CA SER A 21 -10.01 -8.97 -17.32
C SER A 21 -8.99 -8.23 -18.16
N ALA A 22 -8.88 -8.59 -19.45
CA ALA A 22 -8.09 -7.83 -20.43
C ALA A 22 -8.57 -6.37 -20.58
N LEU A 23 -9.72 -6.02 -19.97
CA LEU A 23 -10.25 -4.67 -19.89
C LEU A 23 -9.55 -3.79 -18.85
N TYR A 24 -8.79 -4.34 -17.90
CA TYR A 24 -8.11 -3.54 -16.88
C TYR A 24 -6.80 -2.96 -17.42
N ASP A 25 -6.77 -1.64 -17.57
CA ASP A 25 -5.55 -0.90 -17.82
C ASP A 25 -4.73 -0.73 -16.53
N VAL A 26 -3.41 -0.52 -16.66
CA VAL A 26 -2.51 -0.26 -15.53
C VAL A 26 -3.03 0.90 -14.66
N ARG A 27 -3.67 1.89 -15.30
CA ARG A 27 -4.29 3.03 -14.63
C ARG A 27 -5.39 2.61 -13.66
N THR A 28 -6.31 1.72 -14.06
CA THR A 28 -7.39 1.22 -13.20
C THR A 28 -6.84 0.45 -12.00
N ILE A 29 -5.77 -0.32 -12.21
CA ILE A 29 -5.08 -1.03 -11.12
C ILE A 29 -4.50 -0.04 -10.12
N LEU A 30 -3.75 0.96 -10.59
CA LEU A 30 -3.12 1.98 -9.75
C LEU A 30 -4.14 2.82 -8.99
N LEU A 31 -5.24 3.21 -9.65
CA LEU A 31 -6.35 3.95 -9.00
C LEU A 31 -7.00 3.11 -7.91
N SER A 32 -7.21 1.81 -8.14
CA SER A 32 -7.80 0.92 -7.14
C SER A 32 -6.89 0.78 -5.91
N ILE A 33 -5.58 0.67 -6.12
CA ILE A 33 -4.59 0.63 -5.03
C ILE A 33 -4.60 1.96 -4.26
N GLN A 34 -4.64 3.10 -4.95
CA GLN A 34 -4.71 4.41 -4.32
C GLN A 34 -5.98 4.55 -3.45
N SER A 35 -7.13 4.14 -3.96
CA SER A 35 -8.38 4.12 -3.19
C SER A 35 -8.29 3.25 -1.94
N LEU A 36 -7.70 2.05 -2.05
CA LEU A 36 -7.52 1.16 -0.90
C LEU A 36 -6.65 1.76 0.22
N LEU A 37 -5.62 2.54 -0.14
CA LEU A 37 -4.77 3.20 0.85
C LEU A 37 -5.52 4.32 1.60
N GLY A 38 -6.54 4.92 0.98
CA GLY A 38 -7.44 5.89 1.61
C GLY A 38 -8.57 5.24 2.40
N GLU A 39 -9.03 4.06 1.97
CA GLU A 39 -10.19 3.34 2.50
C GLU A 39 -9.84 1.84 2.66
N PRO A 40 -9.06 1.47 3.70
CA PRO A 40 -8.69 0.10 3.91
C PRO A 40 -9.90 -0.74 4.30
N ASN A 41 -9.92 -2.01 3.87
CA ASN A 41 -10.96 -2.94 4.29
C ASN A 41 -10.76 -3.34 5.77
N ILE A 42 -11.53 -2.69 6.66
CA ILE A 42 -11.53 -2.96 8.11
C ILE A 42 -12.36 -4.18 8.51
N GLU A 43 -13.18 -4.73 7.61
CA GLU A 43 -14.05 -5.88 7.90
C GLU A 43 -13.30 -7.22 7.92
N SER A 44 -12.11 -7.26 7.31
CA SER A 44 -11.26 -8.46 7.26
C SER A 44 -9.78 -8.06 7.35
N PRO A 45 -9.34 -7.57 8.52
CA PRO A 45 -8.01 -7.00 8.65
C PRO A 45 -6.95 -8.10 8.61
N LEU A 46 -6.09 -8.06 7.58
CA LEU A 46 -4.85 -8.86 7.58
C LEU A 46 -3.84 -8.35 8.62
N ASN A 47 -3.97 -7.09 9.03
CA ASN A 47 -3.21 -6.46 10.10
C ASN A 47 -4.19 -5.90 11.15
N THR A 48 -4.48 -6.68 12.17
CA THR A 48 -5.41 -6.30 13.26
C THR A 48 -4.96 -5.03 13.98
N HIS A 49 -3.66 -4.89 14.24
CA HIS A 49 -3.08 -3.70 14.86
C HIS A 49 -3.32 -2.44 14.02
N GLY A 50 -3.10 -2.53 12.70
CA GLY A 50 -3.38 -1.44 11.77
C GLY A 50 -4.87 -1.06 11.74
N ALA A 51 -5.77 -2.05 11.76
CA ALA A 51 -7.21 -1.82 11.73
C ALA A 51 -7.77 -1.19 13.01
N GLU A 52 -7.24 -1.57 14.18
CA GLU A 52 -7.57 -0.91 15.44
C GLU A 52 -7.11 0.55 15.45
N LEU A 53 -5.87 0.79 14.99
CA LEU A 53 -5.29 2.11 14.96
C LEU A 53 -5.96 3.02 13.92
N TRP A 54 -6.51 2.47 12.84
CA TRP A 54 -7.26 3.21 11.81
C TRP A 54 -8.44 4.01 12.39
N LYS A 55 -9.02 3.56 13.52
CA LYS A 55 -10.07 4.30 14.24
C LYS A 55 -9.59 5.65 14.80
N ASN A 56 -8.28 5.85 14.93
CA ASN A 56 -7.66 7.10 15.36
C ASN A 56 -6.66 7.61 14.29
N PRO A 57 -7.12 8.43 13.33
CA PRO A 57 -6.30 8.89 12.20
C PRO A 57 -5.00 9.58 12.62
N THR A 58 -5.00 10.31 13.72
CA THR A 58 -3.80 11.01 14.24
C THR A 58 -2.75 10.01 14.72
N ALA A 59 -3.17 9.02 15.51
CA ALA A 59 -2.27 7.97 16.00
C ALA A 59 -1.79 7.08 14.85
N PHE A 60 -2.68 6.75 13.91
CA PHE A 60 -2.35 5.99 12.71
C PHE A 60 -1.30 6.69 11.84
N LYS A 61 -1.51 7.98 11.55
CA LYS A 61 -0.55 8.78 10.76
C LYS A 61 0.82 8.82 11.42
N LYS A 62 0.88 9.04 12.74
CA LYS A 62 2.14 9.05 13.50
C LYS A 62 2.86 7.70 13.40
N TYR A 63 2.15 6.61 13.68
CA TYR A 63 2.70 5.25 13.60
C TYR A 63 3.21 4.90 12.19
N LEU A 64 2.44 5.27 11.16
CA LEU A 64 2.84 5.08 9.76
C LEU A 64 4.12 5.85 9.44
N GLN A 65 4.20 7.12 9.80
CA GLN A 65 5.39 7.94 9.54
C GLN A 65 6.63 7.39 10.23
N GLU A 66 6.51 6.98 11.50
CA GLU A 66 7.61 6.37 12.25
C GLU A 66 8.06 5.04 11.65
N THR A 67 7.11 4.16 11.31
CA THR A 67 7.40 2.84 10.71
C THR A 67 8.01 2.99 9.32
N TYR A 68 7.46 3.89 8.50
CA TYR A 68 7.99 4.19 7.17
C TYR A 68 9.42 4.75 7.27
N SER A 69 9.68 5.67 8.18
CA SER A 69 11.01 6.27 8.36
C SER A 69 12.04 5.23 8.79
N LYS A 70 11.68 4.32 9.72
CA LYS A 70 12.52 3.20 10.14
C LYS A 70 12.79 2.21 9.01
N GLN A 71 11.79 1.94 8.17
CA GLN A 71 11.96 1.06 7.02
C GLN A 71 12.88 1.70 6.00
N VAL A 72 12.65 2.97 5.64
CA VAL A 72 13.49 3.72 4.70
C VAL A 72 14.92 3.78 5.20
N SER A 73 15.17 4.06 6.48
CA SER A 73 16.53 4.10 7.04
C SER A 73 17.25 2.75 7.00
N ASN A 74 16.50 1.64 7.07
CA ASN A 74 17.04 0.28 6.98
C ASN A 74 17.23 -0.20 5.53
N GLN A 75 16.77 0.55 4.53
CA GLN A 75 17.00 0.22 3.13
C GLN A 75 18.37 0.74 2.67
N GLU A 76 19.07 -0.08 1.88
CA GLU A 76 20.29 0.33 1.19
C GLU A 76 20.07 1.65 0.43
N PRO A 77 21.03 2.59 0.44
CA PRO A 77 20.88 3.93 -0.13
C PRO A 77 20.37 3.94 -1.58
N TRP A 78 20.77 2.97 -2.41
CA TRP A 78 20.29 2.86 -3.79
C TRP A 78 18.80 2.47 -3.89
N ARG A 79 18.25 1.76 -2.90
CA ARG A 79 16.81 1.46 -2.84
C ARG A 79 16.01 2.71 -2.45
N GLN A 80 16.56 3.58 -1.61
CA GLN A 80 15.94 4.85 -1.23
C GLN A 80 15.75 5.77 -2.46
N LEU A 81 16.77 5.89 -3.30
CA LEU A 81 16.68 6.62 -4.58
C LEU A 81 15.62 6.01 -5.51
N SER A 82 15.50 4.69 -5.52
CA SER A 82 14.50 3.97 -6.32
C SER A 82 13.06 4.10 -5.78
N SER A 83 12.88 4.45 -4.49
CA SER A 83 11.56 4.63 -3.85
C SER A 83 10.97 6.03 -4.08
N CYS A 84 11.81 6.97 -4.52
CA CYS A 84 11.36 8.30 -4.90
C CYS A 84 10.62 8.21 -6.23
N LEU A 85 9.28 8.24 -6.19
CA LEU A 85 8.42 8.33 -7.37
C LEU A 85 8.83 9.50 -8.30
N LEU A 86 9.39 10.57 -7.72
CA LEU A 86 9.95 11.71 -8.45
C LEU A 86 11.24 11.36 -9.24
N CYS A 87 12.06 10.41 -8.78
CA CYS A 87 13.28 10.02 -9.51
C CYS A 87 13.00 9.10 -10.70
N ARG A 88 11.91 8.32 -10.68
CA ARG A 88 11.53 7.41 -11.78
C ARG A 88 10.77 8.08 -12.92
N LEU A 89 10.23 9.28 -12.70
CA LEU A 89 9.47 10.02 -13.71
C LEU A 89 10.35 10.95 -14.57
N PHE A 90 11.63 11.14 -14.22
CA PHE A 90 12.55 12.07 -14.87
C PHE A 90 13.81 11.41 -15.46
N SER A 91 13.81 10.09 -15.66
CA SER A 91 14.86 9.35 -16.37
C SER A 91 14.25 8.43 -17.42
#